data_AF-A0A371XZE8-F1
#
_entry.id   AF-A0A371XZE8-F1
#
_cell.length_a   1.000
_cell.length_b   1.000
_cell.length_c   1.000
_cell.angle_alpha   90.00
_cell.angle_beta   90.00
_cell.angle_gamma   90.00
#
_symmetry.space_group_name_H-M   'P 1'
#
loop_
_entity.id
_entity.type
_entity.pdbx_description
1 polymer ?
#
loop_
_entity_poly.entity_id
_entity_poly.type
_entity_poly.pdbx_seq_one_letter_code
_entity_poly.pdbx_strand_id
1 'polypeptide(L)' 'MRIIRSAREWITQYGEAPSVRDLAAAVGVSSSSSIAYQLRKLREQGIEVETRGRRSGRCPYCGH' A
#
# COMPACT_ATOMS: atom_id res chain seq x y z
N MET A 1 -10.33 -1.25 -7.86
CA MET A 1 -9.71 -0.22 -6.98
C MET A 1 -8.31 0.08 -7.48
N ARG A 2 -7.92 1.36 -7.61
CA ARG A 2 -6.62 1.76 -8.19
C ARG A 2 -5.41 1.29 -7.37
N ILE A 3 -5.49 1.31 -6.03
CA ILE A 3 -4.39 0.87 -5.14
C ILE A 3 -3.95 -0.58 -5.40
N ILE A 4 -4.88 -1.53 -5.50
CA ILE A 4 -4.52 -2.95 -5.68
C ILE A 4 -3.78 -3.14 -7.00
N ARG A 5 -4.27 -2.47 -8.06
CA ARG A 5 -3.64 -2.54 -9.38
C ARG A 5 -2.23 -1.95 -9.34
N SER A 6 -2.09 -0.75 -8.76
CA SER A 6 -0.79 -0.10 -8.58
C SER A 6 0.16 -0.94 -7.73
N ALA A 7 -0.33 -1.60 -6.68
CA ALA A 7 0.49 -2.48 -5.85
C ALA A 7 1.01 -3.69 -6.62
N ARG A 8 0.15 -4.33 -7.43
CA ARG A 8 0.54 -5.46 -8.27
C ARG A 8 1.48 -5.05 -9.40
N GLU A 9 1.22 -3.92 -10.05
CA GLU A 9 2.10 -3.34 -11.06
C GLU A 9 3.47 -3.02 -10.46
N TRP A 10 3.51 -2.49 -9.23
CA TRP A 10 4.76 -2.22 -8.53
C TRP A 10 5.56 -3.50 -8.27
N ILE A 11 4.93 -4.56 -7.76
CA ILE A 11 5.61 -5.85 -7.54
C ILE A 11 6.12 -6.41 -8.87
N THR A 12 5.34 -6.28 -9.94
CA THR A 12 5.74 -6.74 -11.28
C THR A 12 6.94 -5.96 -11.81
N GLN A 13 7.01 -4.65 -11.53
CA GLN A 13 8.05 -3.76 -12.04
C GLN A 13 9.33 -3.77 -11.20
N TYR A 14 9.22 -3.87 -9.87
CA TYR A 14 10.34 -3.71 -8.93
C TYR A 14 10.67 -4.98 -8.14
N GLY A 15 9.81 -6.01 -8.18
CA GLY A 15 10.01 -7.27 -7.45
C GLY A 15 9.83 -7.18 -5.93
N GLU A 16 9.45 -6.01 -5.40
CA GLU A 16 9.23 -5.78 -3.97
C GLU A 16 7.86 -5.17 -3.70
N ALA A 17 7.34 -5.35 -2.48
CA ALA A 17 6.09 -4.71 -2.06
C ALA A 17 6.27 -3.18 -2.01
N PRO A 18 5.31 -2.36 -2.49
CA PRO A 18 5.42 -0.91 -2.43
C PRO A 18 5.26 -0.37 -1.01
N SER A 19 5.85 0.78 -0.68
CA SER A 19 5.52 1.48 0.57
C SER A 19 4.25 2.33 0.40
N VAL A 20 3.69 2.81 1.50
CA VAL A 20 2.55 3.76 1.47
C VAL A 20 2.89 5.00 0.62
N ARG A 21 4.14 5.47 0.67
CA ARG A 21 4.61 6.60 -0.16
C ARG A 21 4.76 6.22 -1.64
N ASP A 22 5.21 5.01 -1.93
CA ASP A 22 5.33 4.49 -3.30
C ASP A 22 3.95 4.32 -3.93
N LEU A 23 2.98 3.80 -3.18
CA LEU A 23 1.58 3.74 -3.58
C LEU A 23 1.00 5.13 -3.84
N ALA A 24 1.31 6.12 -2.99
CA ALA A 24 0.87 7.50 -3.18
C ALA A 24 1.40 8.08 -4.51
N ALA A 25 2.70 7.88 -4.78
CA ALA A 25 3.33 8.29 -6.03
C ALA A 25 2.75 7.55 -7.25
N ALA A 26 2.55 6.23 -7.17
CA ALA A 26 2.05 5.40 -8.26
C ALA A 26 0.57 5.69 -8.60
N VAL A 27 -0.24 6.06 -7.60
CA VAL A 27 -1.67 6.39 -7.79
C VAL A 27 -1.86 7.87 -8.15
N GLY A 28 -0.81 8.70 -8.02
CA GLY A 28 -0.86 10.15 -8.27
C GLY A 28 -1.62 10.92 -7.20
N VAL A 29 -1.63 10.42 -5.95
CA VAL A 29 -2.24 11.12 -4.81
C VAL A 29 -1.16 11.71 -3.93
N SER A 30 -1.26 13.01 -3.63
CA SER A 30 -0.26 13.70 -2.82
C SER A 30 -0.34 13.38 -1.32
N SER A 31 -1.44 12.75 -0.88
CA SER A 31 -1.72 12.54 0.55
C SER A 31 -1.63 11.08 0.96
N SER A 32 -0.62 10.77 1.78
CA SER A 32 -0.45 9.47 2.45
C SER A 32 -1.67 9.09 3.30
N SER A 33 -2.39 10.05 3.85
CA SER A 33 -3.64 9.82 4.61
C SER A 33 -4.76 9.21 3.76
N SER A 34 -4.87 9.60 2.48
CA SER A 34 -5.85 9.01 1.56
C SER A 34 -5.51 7.56 1.23
N ILE A 35 -4.21 7.25 1.05
CA ILE A 35 -3.74 5.87 0.87
C ILE A 35 -4.03 5.05 2.13
N ALA A 36 -3.73 5.56 3.32
CA ALA A 36 -4.00 4.88 4.59
C ALA A 36 -5.49 4.56 4.78
N TYR A 37 -6.38 5.49 4.43
CA TYR A 37 -7.83 5.25 4.45
C TYR A 37 -8.25 4.15 3.47
N GLN A 38 -7.73 4.19 2.24
CA GLN A 38 -8.04 3.16 1.23
C GLN A 38 -7.49 1.79 1.62
N LEU A 39 -6.28 1.72 2.18
CA LEU A 39 -5.71 0.48 2.74
C LEU A 39 -6.55 -0.06 3.90
N ARG A 40 -7.07 0.82 4.77
CA ARG A 40 -7.99 0.42 5.84
C ARG A 40 -9.28 -0.18 5.26
N LYS A 41 -9.91 0.50 4.29
CA LYS A 41 -11.12 0.00 3.61
C LYS A 41 -10.89 -1.35 2.93
N LEU A 42 -9.72 -1.54 2.32
CA LEU A 42 -9.34 -2.83 1.71
C LEU A 42 -9.25 -3.94 2.76
N ARG A 43 -8.61 -3.67 3.90
CA ARG A 43 -8.56 -4.62 5.02
C ARG A 43 -9.94 -4.94 5.59
N GLU A 44 -10.80 -3.93 5.73
CA GLU A 44 -12.21 -4.12 6.14
C GLU A 44 -12.99 -5.01 5.15
N GLN A 45 -12.55 -5.07 3.89
CA GLN A 45 -13.10 -5.95 2.85
C GLN A 45 -12.39 -7.32 2.77
N GLY A 46 -11.44 -7.61 3.67
CA GLY A 46 -10.65 -8.85 3.65
C GLY A 46 -9.54 -8.86 2.58
N ILE A 47 -9.21 -7.71 1.99
CA ILE A 47 -8.15 -7.57 0.99
C ILE A 47 -6.92 -7.01 1.69
N GLU A 48 -5.88 -7.84 1.77
CA GLU A 48 -4.59 -7.44 2.35
C GLU A 48 -3.64 -7.00 1.24
N VAL A 49 -3.14 -5.77 1.36
CA VAL A 49 -2.08 -5.26 0.48
C VAL A 49 -0.81 -5.19 1.32
N GLU A 50 0.13 -6.05 0.98
CA GLU A 50 1.46 -6.02 1.58
C GLU A 50 2.17 -4.72 1.18
N THR A 51 2.71 -4.02 2.18
CA THR A 51 3.53 -2.83 1.94
C THR A 51 4.91 -2.98 2.56
N ARG A 52 5.95 -2.46 1.89
CA ARG A 52 7.28 -2.40 2.49
C ARG A 52 7.35 -1.31 3.54
N GLY A 53 7.96 -1.67 4.66
CA GLY A 53 8.38 -0.77 5.72
C GLY A 53 8.91 -1.55 6.90
N ARG A 54 9.65 -0.88 7.79
CA ARG A 54 10.14 -1.52 9.01
C ARG A 54 8.95 -2.05 9.80
N ARG A 55 8.99 -3.33 10.18
CA ARG A 55 8.10 -3.95 11.17
C ARG A 55 8.28 -3.18 12.48
N SER A 56 7.51 -2.12 12.61
CA SER A 56 7.47 -1.18 13.71
C SER A 56 5.99 -1.10 14.02
N GLY A 57 5.60 -1.16 15.29
CA GLY A 57 4.19 -1.08 15.70
C GLY A 57 3.44 0.17 15.19
N ARG A 58 4.13 1.10 14.52
CA ARG A 58 3.57 2.27 13.84
C ARG A 58 3.14 2.06 12.38
N CYS A 59 3.55 0.99 11.70
CA CYS A 59 3.08 0.69 10.34
C CYS A 59 2.13 -0.52 10.36
N PRO A 60 0.80 -0.30 10.37
CA PRO A 60 -0.17 -1.39 10.45
C PRO A 60 -0.26 -2.22 9.16
N TYR A 61 0.52 -1.89 8.12
CA TYR A 61 0.48 -2.50 6.78
C TYR A 61 1.80 -3.20 6.39
N CYS A 62 2.79 -3.22 7.29
CA CYS A 62 4.14 -3.69 7.00
C CYS A 62 4.40 -5.08 7.59
N GLY A 63 4.76 -6.06 6.74
CA GLY A 63 5.28 -7.38 7.14
C GLY A 63 4.22 -8.39 7.60
N HIS A 64 3.21 -8.64 6.77
CA HIS A 64 2.26 -9.74 6.98
C HIS A 64 2.87 -11.07 6.49
#